data_AF-A0A925LK76-F1
#
_entry.id   AF-A0A925LK76-F1
#
_cell.length_a   1.000
_cell.length_b   1.000
_cell.length_c   1.000
_cell.angle_alpha   90.00
_cell.angle_beta   90.00
_cell.angle_gamma   90.00
#
_symmetry.space_group_name_H-M   'P 1'
#
loop_
_entity.id
_entity.type
_entity.pdbx_description
1 polymer ?
#
loop_
_entity_poly.entity_id
_entity_poly.type
_entity_poly.pdbx_seq_one_letter_code
_entity_poly.pdbx_strand_id
1 'polypeptide(L)'
;MISKKTLYAFRALIHLAGVPSHQPVLIADLAREENIPKKFLEFILLSLRKGGLLNSRVGKGGGYSLSMPAGKITIGAIIRILEGDLAPVQCLSTTNYARCEECQDEATCGIRLTMSDVNIALSNVLESLTLADMIERSAAARIKLQNVVDFSI
;
A
#
# COMPACT_ATOMS: atom_id res chain seq x y z
N MET A 1 1.75 -12.48 -2.52
CA MET A 1 2.52 -12.15 -1.28
C MET A 1 2.89 -10.67 -1.34
N ILE A 2 2.78 -9.92 -0.25
CA ILE A 2 3.20 -8.50 -0.22
C ILE A 2 4.73 -8.43 -0.16
N SER A 3 5.35 -7.66 -1.06
CA SER A 3 6.80 -7.53 -1.10
C SER A 3 7.33 -6.58 -0.01
N LYS A 4 8.64 -6.67 0.24
CA LYS A 4 9.35 -5.75 1.13
C LYS A 4 9.27 -4.28 0.65
N LYS A 5 9.18 -4.07 -0.68
CA LYS A 5 8.95 -2.74 -1.30
C LYS A 5 7.64 -2.14 -0.80
N THR A 6 6.59 -2.93 -0.79
CA THR A 6 5.26 -2.50 -0.36
C THR A 6 5.16 -2.29 1.14
N LEU A 7 5.82 -3.11 1.95
CA LEU A 7 5.91 -2.87 3.40
C LEU A 7 6.61 -1.54 3.73
N TYR A 8 7.70 -1.22 3.04
CA TYR A 8 8.39 0.05 3.19
C TYR A 8 7.56 1.24 2.69
N ALA A 9 6.80 1.05 1.62
CA ALA A 9 5.86 2.07 1.16
C ALA A 9 4.80 2.39 2.21
N PHE A 10 4.18 1.39 2.84
CA PHE A 10 3.19 1.63 3.90
C PHE A 10 3.79 2.39 5.08
N ARG A 11 4.99 2.02 5.54
CA ARG A 11 5.69 2.76 6.61
C ARG A 11 5.90 4.22 6.26
N ALA A 12 6.43 4.48 5.06
CA ALA A 12 6.64 5.83 4.56
C ALA A 12 5.33 6.61 4.45
N LEU A 13 4.26 6.00 3.96
CA LEU A 13 2.95 6.64 3.79
C LEU A 13 2.28 6.95 5.15
N ILE A 14 2.35 6.02 6.11
CA ILE A 14 1.86 6.23 7.47
C ILE A 14 2.59 7.41 8.12
N HIS A 15 3.91 7.46 7.95
CA HIS A 15 4.72 8.58 8.43
C HIS A 15 4.25 9.90 7.81
N LEU A 16 4.17 9.97 6.47
CA LEU A 16 3.72 11.17 5.76
C LEU A 16 2.30 11.60 6.14
N ALA A 17 1.42 10.65 6.49
CA ALA A 17 0.07 10.93 6.95
C ALA A 17 0.00 11.53 8.36
N GLY A 18 1.04 11.30 9.19
CA GLY A 18 1.13 11.86 10.54
C GLY A 18 1.67 13.30 10.59
N VAL A 19 2.14 13.82 9.46
CA VAL A 19 2.69 15.18 9.32
C VAL A 19 1.58 16.13 8.84
N PRO A 20 1.59 17.42 9.23
CA PRO A 20 0.61 18.38 8.73
C PRO A 20 0.46 18.37 7.20
N SER A 21 -0.78 18.52 6.73
CA SER A 21 -1.08 18.48 5.30
C SER A 21 -0.23 19.48 4.52
N HIS A 22 0.22 19.08 3.32
CA HIS A 22 1.10 19.86 2.43
C HIS A 22 2.50 20.17 2.96
N GLN A 23 2.89 19.71 4.15
CA GLN A 23 4.27 19.83 4.62
C GLN A 23 5.11 18.69 4.02
N PRO A 24 6.10 19.00 3.16
CA PRO A 24 6.96 17.98 2.59
C PRO A 24 7.96 17.46 3.63
N VAL A 25 8.20 16.15 3.62
CA VAL A 25 9.24 15.48 4.41
C VAL A 25 10.41 15.14 3.52
N LEU A 26 11.62 15.47 3.96
CA LEU A 26 12.83 15.10 3.23
C LEU A 26 13.00 13.59 3.26
N ILE A 27 13.35 13.03 2.11
CA ILE A 27 13.57 11.59 1.97
C ILE A 27 14.67 11.06 2.90
N ALA A 28 15.67 11.89 3.23
CA ALA A 28 16.74 11.52 4.14
C ALA A 28 16.22 11.34 5.58
N ASP A 29 15.31 12.22 6.02
CA ASP A 29 14.70 12.14 7.34
C ASP A 29 13.73 10.95 7.39
N LEU A 30 12.88 10.80 6.38
CA LEU A 30 11.96 9.67 6.26
C LEU A 30 12.67 8.32 6.24
N ALA A 31 13.80 8.21 5.52
CA ALA A 31 14.63 7.01 5.48
C ALA A 31 15.23 6.67 6.85
N ARG A 32 15.69 7.69 7.58
CA ARG A 32 16.27 7.53 8.92
C ARG A 32 15.22 7.11 9.94
N GLU A 33 14.08 7.79 9.96
CA GLU A 33 13.02 7.58 10.96
C GLU A 33 12.29 6.25 10.78
N GLU A 34 12.09 5.81 9.54
CA GLU A 34 11.44 4.52 9.25
C GLU A 34 12.43 3.35 9.11
N ASN A 35 13.74 3.62 9.26
CA ASN A 35 14.83 2.66 9.08
C ASN A 35 14.76 1.93 7.70
N ILE A 36 14.66 2.72 6.64
CA ILE A 36 14.55 2.26 5.25
C ILE A 36 15.80 2.69 4.46
N PRO A 37 16.45 1.80 3.69
CA PRO A 37 17.56 2.20 2.84
C PRO A 37 17.14 3.31 1.87
N LYS A 38 17.80 4.48 1.95
CA LYS A 38 17.43 5.69 1.21
C LYS A 38 17.24 5.46 -0.30
N LYS A 39 18.20 4.78 -0.95
CA LYS A 39 18.10 4.47 -2.39
C LYS A 39 16.86 3.66 -2.73
N PHE A 40 16.46 2.75 -1.85
CA PHE A 40 15.27 1.94 -2.07
C PHE A 40 13.98 2.75 -1.86
N LEU A 41 13.98 3.62 -0.85
CA LEU A 41 12.90 4.57 -0.61
C LEU A 41 12.72 5.53 -1.81
N GLU A 42 13.80 5.96 -2.47
CA GLU A 42 13.73 6.81 -3.68
C GLU A 42 12.89 6.15 -4.78
N PHE A 43 13.13 4.87 -5.07
CA PHE A 43 12.36 4.13 -6.07
C PHE A 43 10.89 3.96 -5.69
N ILE A 44 10.62 3.72 -4.40
CA ILE A 44 9.26 3.57 -3.87
C ILE A 44 8.49 4.89 -4.01
N LEU A 45 9.02 5.98 -3.48
CA LEU A 45 8.36 7.29 -3.50
C LEU A 45 8.20 7.83 -4.92
N LEU A 46 9.15 7.56 -5.81
CA LEU A 46 9.02 7.89 -7.22
C LEU A 46 7.84 7.14 -7.88
N SER A 47 7.68 5.84 -7.56
CA SER A 47 6.56 5.04 -8.08
C SER A 47 5.21 5.59 -7.59
N LEU A 48 5.11 5.88 -6.29
CA LEU A 48 3.90 6.45 -5.68
C LEU A 48 3.57 7.86 -6.20
N ARG A 49 4.60 8.70 -6.45
CA ARG A 49 4.44 10.00 -7.10
C ARG A 49 3.91 9.85 -8.53
N LYS A 50 4.50 8.96 -9.33
CA LYS A 50 4.03 8.70 -10.70
C LYS A 50 2.59 8.17 -10.72
N GLY A 51 2.22 7.37 -9.72
CA GLY A 51 0.85 6.91 -9.50
C GLY A 51 -0.09 7.95 -8.87
N GLY A 52 0.35 9.20 -8.69
CA GLY A 52 -0.49 10.31 -8.25
C GLY A 52 -0.82 10.33 -6.76
N LEU A 53 -0.21 9.47 -5.93
CA LEU A 53 -0.47 9.42 -4.48
C LEU A 53 0.41 10.38 -3.67
N LEU A 54 1.52 10.85 -4.26
CA LEU A 54 2.46 11.76 -3.61
C LEU A 54 2.73 12.99 -4.48
N ASN A 55 2.91 14.12 -3.80
CA ASN A 55 3.55 15.30 -4.35
C ASN A 55 5.03 15.30 -4.00
N SER A 56 5.83 15.96 -4.85
CA SER A 56 7.25 16.18 -4.58
C SER A 56 7.62 17.65 -4.82
N ARG A 57 8.37 18.25 -3.90
CA ARG A 57 8.92 19.60 -4.05
C ARG A 57 10.44 19.53 -4.09
N VAL A 58 11.06 20.22 -5.06
CA VAL A 58 12.52 20.33 -5.19
C VAL A 58 13.01 21.59 -4.49
N GLY A 59 14.23 21.56 -3.95
CA GLY A 59 14.89 22.72 -3.33
C GLY A 59 14.93 22.67 -1.80
N LYS A 60 15.39 23.76 -1.18
CA LYS A 60 15.49 23.90 0.27
C LYS A 60 14.09 23.86 0.90
N GLY A 61 13.86 22.93 1.83
CA GLY A 61 12.51 22.67 2.37
C GLY A 61 11.60 21.88 1.41
N GLY A 62 12.18 21.20 0.42
CA GLY A 62 11.49 20.24 -0.44
C GLY A 62 11.25 18.89 0.24
N GLY A 63 10.88 17.88 -0.56
CA GLY A 63 10.57 16.53 -0.05
C GLY A 63 9.29 15.97 -0.66
N TYR A 64 8.72 14.98 0.01
CA TYR A 64 7.49 14.30 -0.39
C TYR A 64 6.36 14.60 0.59
N SER A 65 5.14 14.71 0.08
CA SER A 65 3.91 14.82 0.87
C SER A 65 2.79 14.04 0.18
N LEU A 66 1.73 13.69 0.92
CA LEU A 66 0.55 13.08 0.31
C LEU A 66 -0.08 14.06 -0.69
N SER A 67 -0.55 13.54 -1.83
CA SER A 67 -1.25 14.35 -2.83
C SER A 67 -2.69 14.67 -2.43
N MET A 68 -3.25 13.90 -1.50
CA MET A 68 -4.62 13.98 -1.01
C MET A 68 -4.70 13.46 0.44
N PRO A 69 -5.80 13.72 1.17
CA PRO A 69 -5.97 13.20 2.53
C PRO A 69 -5.85 11.68 2.59
N ALA A 70 -5.29 11.14 3.68
CA ALA A 70 -5.11 9.69 3.86
C ALA A 70 -6.41 8.88 3.72
N GLY A 71 -7.57 9.47 4.07
CA GLY A 71 -8.89 8.86 3.90
C GLY A 71 -9.39 8.80 2.45
N LYS A 72 -8.63 9.32 1.48
CA LYS A 72 -8.91 9.18 0.03
C LYS A 72 -7.93 8.24 -0.67
N ILE A 73 -6.93 7.74 0.04
CA ILE A 73 -5.90 6.85 -0.52
C ILE A 73 -6.27 5.42 -0.15
N THR A 74 -6.80 4.64 -1.10
CA THR A 74 -7.16 3.24 -0.86
C THR A 74 -5.90 2.37 -0.75
N ILE A 75 -5.98 1.30 0.05
CA ILE A 75 -4.91 0.30 0.14
C ILE A 75 -4.72 -0.40 -1.22
N GLY A 76 -5.81 -0.64 -1.95
CA GLY A 76 -5.81 -1.15 -3.31
C GLY A 76 -4.97 -0.30 -4.27
N ALA A 77 -5.14 1.03 -4.25
CA ALA A 77 -4.36 1.94 -5.09
C ALA A 77 -2.85 1.87 -4.79
N ILE A 78 -2.46 1.85 -3.51
CA ILE A 78 -1.04 1.74 -3.11
C ILE A 78 -0.45 0.43 -3.64
N ILE A 79 -1.14 -0.70 -3.43
CA ILE A 79 -0.64 -2.00 -3.85
C ILE A 79 -0.55 -2.09 -5.37
N ARG A 80 -1.57 -1.61 -6.09
CA ARG A 80 -1.60 -1.63 -7.56
C ARG A 80 -0.43 -0.88 -8.19
N ILE A 81 -0.01 0.24 -7.59
CA ILE A 81 1.16 1.00 -8.06
C ILE A 81 2.47 0.23 -7.84
N LEU A 82 2.57 -0.57 -6.76
CA LEU A 82 3.83 -1.15 -6.32
C LEU A 82 4.06 -2.58 -6.79
N GLU A 83 3.01 -3.39 -6.78
CA GLU A 83 2.99 -4.82 -7.12
C GLU A 83 2.32 -5.08 -8.49
N GLY A 84 1.46 -4.17 -8.96
CA GLY A 84 0.62 -4.42 -10.12
C GLY A 84 -0.66 -5.16 -9.75
N ASP A 85 -1.05 -6.13 -10.57
CA ASP A 85 -2.24 -6.94 -10.32
C ASP A 85 -1.96 -8.03 -9.25
N LEU A 86 -2.91 -8.20 -8.32
CA LEU A 86 -2.87 -9.22 -7.27
C LEU A 86 -3.63 -10.51 -7.66
N ALA A 87 -3.79 -10.76 -8.95
CA ALA A 87 -4.44 -11.94 -9.48
C ALA A 87 -3.85 -13.24 -8.87
N PRO A 88 -4.67 -14.10 -8.25
CA PRO A 88 -4.22 -15.32 -7.60
C PRO A 88 -3.73 -16.39 -8.59
N VAL A 89 -4.11 -16.29 -9.87
CA VAL A 89 -3.62 -17.12 -10.98
C VAL A 89 -3.28 -16.25 -12.18
N GLN A 90 -2.29 -16.66 -12.97
CA GLN A 90 -1.78 -15.86 -14.09
C GLN A 90 -2.83 -15.60 -15.18
N CYS A 91 -3.75 -16.53 -15.43
CA CYS A 91 -4.83 -16.35 -16.42
C CYS A 91 -5.91 -15.33 -15.99
N LEU A 92 -5.83 -14.80 -14.77
CA LEU A 92 -6.62 -13.65 -14.31
C LEU A 92 -5.82 -12.35 -14.27
N SER A 93 -4.50 -12.39 -14.46
CA SER A 93 -3.66 -11.20 -14.35
C SER A 93 -3.86 -10.27 -15.54
N THR A 94 -4.09 -8.98 -15.31
CA THR A 94 -4.16 -7.97 -16.37
C THR A 94 -2.77 -7.50 -16.83
N THR A 95 -1.75 -7.69 -16.00
CA THR A 95 -0.38 -7.21 -16.27
C THR A 95 0.59 -8.32 -16.65
N ASN A 96 0.32 -9.56 -16.25
CA ASN A 96 1.17 -10.71 -16.52
C ASN A 96 0.31 -11.94 -16.86
N TYR A 97 -0.61 -11.74 -17.82
CA TYR A 97 -1.50 -12.78 -18.28
C TYR A 97 -0.72 -13.96 -18.86
N ALA A 98 -1.02 -15.16 -18.37
CA ALA A 98 -0.58 -16.40 -18.99
C ALA A 98 -1.63 -17.49 -18.80
N ARG A 99 -2.00 -18.15 -19.90
CA ARG A 99 -2.83 -19.35 -19.88
C ARG A 99 -1.97 -20.53 -19.40
N CYS A 100 -2.51 -21.38 -18.52
CA CYS A 100 -1.82 -22.61 -18.14
C CYS A 100 -1.90 -23.66 -19.26
N GLU A 101 -0.88 -24.50 -19.36
CA GLU A 101 -0.72 -25.49 -20.44
C GLU A 101 -1.83 -26.55 -20.40
N GLU A 102 -2.33 -26.87 -19.21
CA GLU A 102 -3.37 -27.88 -18.98
C GLU A 102 -4.80 -27.33 -19.19
N CYS A 103 -4.96 -26.02 -19.44
CA CYS A 103 -6.27 -25.43 -19.63
C CYS A 103 -6.87 -25.84 -20.97
N GLN A 104 -8.02 -26.52 -20.96
CA GLN A 104 -8.77 -26.82 -22.19
C GLN A 104 -9.56 -25.59 -22.68
N ASP A 105 -10.34 -24.97 -21.79
CA ASP A 105 -11.13 -23.77 -22.05
C ASP A 105 -11.25 -22.91 -20.78
N GLU A 106 -10.91 -21.63 -20.88
CA GLU A 106 -10.96 -20.69 -19.75
C GLU A 106 -12.38 -20.29 -19.36
N ALA A 107 -13.35 -20.35 -20.29
CA ALA A 107 -14.73 -20.02 -20.02
C ALA A 107 -15.41 -21.05 -19.10
N THR A 108 -14.95 -22.30 -19.16
CA THR A 108 -15.47 -23.42 -18.37
C THR A 108 -14.49 -23.91 -17.29
N CYS A 109 -13.31 -23.30 -17.18
CA CYS A 109 -12.30 -23.64 -16.18
C CYS A 109 -12.77 -23.28 -14.77
N GLY A 110 -13.24 -24.28 -14.01
CA GLY A 110 -13.69 -24.09 -12.63
C GLY A 110 -12.64 -23.47 -11.69
N ILE A 111 -11.35 -23.73 -11.93
CA ILE A 111 -10.25 -23.11 -11.17
C ILE A 111 -10.22 -21.60 -11.43
N ARG A 112 -10.26 -21.18 -12.69
CA ARG A 112 -10.25 -19.76 -13.07
C ARG A 112 -11.48 -19.04 -12.52
N LEU A 113 -12.66 -19.65 -12.64
CA LEU A 113 -13.92 -19.08 -12.12
C LEU A 113 -13.86 -18.91 -10.60
N THR A 114 -13.46 -19.95 -9.85
CA THR A 114 -13.32 -19.87 -8.40
C THR A 114 -12.28 -18.83 -7.97
N MET A 115 -11.13 -18.79 -8.67
CA MET A 115 -10.08 -17.83 -8.38
C MET A 115 -10.47 -16.40 -8.76
N SER A 116 -11.40 -16.22 -9.71
CA SER A 116 -11.99 -14.92 -10.03
C SER A 116 -12.80 -14.40 -8.85
N ASP A 117 -13.60 -15.23 -8.20
CA ASP A 117 -14.36 -14.85 -7.01
C ASP A 117 -13.44 -14.43 -5.85
N VAL A 118 -12.34 -15.18 -5.64
CA VAL A 118 -11.30 -14.82 -4.65
C VAL A 118 -10.67 -13.47 -4.99
N ASN A 119 -10.33 -13.23 -6.26
CA ASN A 119 -9.74 -11.97 -6.71
C ASN A 119 -10.69 -10.78 -6.49
N ILE A 120 -11.98 -10.96 -6.78
CA ILE A 120 -13.03 -9.95 -6.55
C ILE A 120 -13.15 -9.65 -5.06
N ALA A 121 -13.25 -10.68 -4.21
CA ALA A 121 -13.34 -10.50 -2.76
C ALA A 121 -12.12 -9.75 -2.19
N LEU A 122 -10.92 -10.14 -2.61
CA LEU A 122 -9.68 -9.47 -2.22
C LEU A 122 -9.66 -8.00 -2.66
N SER A 123 -10.00 -7.74 -3.92
CA SER A 123 -10.04 -6.38 -4.47
C SER A 123 -11.04 -5.50 -3.72
N ASN A 124 -12.23 -6.02 -3.43
CA ASN A 124 -13.26 -5.28 -2.67
C ASN A 124 -12.77 -4.88 -1.29
N VAL A 125 -12.10 -5.79 -0.57
CA VAL A 125 -11.52 -5.46 0.75
C VAL A 125 -10.46 -4.38 0.62
N LEU A 126 -9.53 -4.51 -0.33
CA LEU A 126 -8.44 -3.55 -0.50
C LEU A 126 -8.91 -2.16 -0.96
N GLU A 127 -9.96 -2.09 -1.78
CA GLU A 127 -10.54 -0.82 -2.24
C GLU A 127 -11.47 -0.19 -1.19
N SER A 128 -12.06 -0.98 -0.30
CA SER A 128 -12.88 -0.47 0.81
C SER A 128 -12.08 0.16 1.95
N LEU A 129 -10.78 -0.14 2.03
CA LEU A 129 -9.90 0.34 3.10
C LEU A 129 -8.99 1.45 2.60
N THR A 130 -8.76 2.44 3.46
CA THR A 130 -7.91 3.59 3.22
C THR A 130 -6.66 3.59 4.10
N LEU A 131 -5.70 4.44 3.77
CA LEU A 131 -4.54 4.70 4.61
C LEU A 131 -4.96 5.23 5.99
N ALA A 132 -6.02 6.03 6.07
CA ALA A 132 -6.55 6.50 7.35
C ALA A 132 -7.08 5.34 8.21
N ASP A 133 -7.83 4.40 7.63
CA ASP A 133 -8.34 3.23 8.35
C ASP A 133 -7.19 2.37 8.90
N MET A 134 -6.11 2.22 8.14
CA MET A 134 -4.91 1.50 8.58
C MET A 134 -4.28 2.17 9.81
N ILE A 135 -4.18 3.50 9.81
CA ILE A 135 -3.63 4.28 10.92
C ILE A 135 -4.54 4.15 12.15
N GLU A 136 -5.85 4.31 11.98
CA GLU A 136 -6.85 4.21 13.05
C GLU A 136 -6.82 2.82 13.71
N ARG A 137 -6.76 1.74 12.93
CA ARG A 137 -6.62 0.37 13.45
C ARG A 137 -5.41 0.22 14.37
N SER A 138 -4.26 0.79 13.97
CA SER A 138 -3.05 0.73 14.78
C SER A 138 -3.16 1.55 16.07
N ALA A 139 -3.79 2.73 16.00
CA ALA A 139 -4.01 3.60 17.16
C ALA A 139 -4.97 2.94 18.17
N ALA A 140 -6.11 2.41 17.70
CA ALA A 140 -7.07 1.71 18.53
C ALA A 140 -6.46 0.47 19.20
N ALA A 141 -5.61 -0.28 18.50
CA ALA A 141 -4.89 -1.41 19.08
C ALA A 141 -3.90 -0.99 20.18
N ARG A 142 -3.17 0.12 19.99
CA ARG A 142 -2.26 0.68 21.02
C ARG A 142 -2.99 1.09 22.28
N ILE A 143 -4.13 1.78 22.15
CA ILE A 143 -4.95 2.19 23.30
C ILE A 143 -5.43 0.95 24.08
N LYS A 144 -5.90 -0.09 23.39
CA LYS A 144 -6.31 -1.35 24.05
C LYS A 144 -5.16 -1.99 24.84
N LEU A 145 -3.94 -1.99 24.31
CA LEU A 145 -2.79 -2.54 25.01
C LEU A 145 -2.39 -1.72 26.24
N GLN A 146 -2.43 -0.39 26.17
CA GLN A 146 -2.14 0.48 27.31
C GLN A 146 -3.13 0.27 28.45
N ASN A 147 -4.43 0.22 28.12
CA ASN A 147 -5.47 0.00 29.13
C ASN A 147 -5.32 -1.37 29.83
N VAL A 148 -4.86 -2.42 29.14
CA VAL A 148 -4.64 -3.74 29.76
C VAL A 148 -3.49 -3.72 30.78
N VAL A 149 -2.47 -2.88 30.57
CA VAL A 149 -1.34 -2.74 31.51
C VAL A 149 -1.76 -2.00 32.78
N ASP A 150 -2.69 -1.04 32.68
CA ASP A 150 -3.15 -0.22 33.81
C ASP A 150 -4.06 -0.97 34.81
N PHE A 151 -4.64 -2.13 34.44
CA PHE A 151 -5.46 -2.97 35.35
C PHE A 151 -4.64 -3.99 36.16
N SER A 152 -3.31 -3.88 36.19
CA SER A 152 -2.42 -4.80 36.92
C SER A 152 -1.93 -4.26 38.28
N ILE A 153 -2.67 -3.33 38.90
CA ILE A 153 -2.35 -2.76 40.23
C ILE A 153 -3.24 -3.39 41.31
#